data_AF-A0AA51NAR5-F1
#
_entry.id   AF-A0AA51NAR5-F1
#
_cell.length_a   1.000
_cell.length_b   1.000
_cell.length_c   1.000
_cell.angle_alpha   90.00
_cell.angle_beta   90.00
_cell.angle_gamma   90.00
#
_symmetry.space_group_name_H-M   'P 1'
#
loop_
_entity.id
_entity.type
_entity.pdbx_description
1 polymer ?
#
loop_
_entity_poly.entity_id
_entity_poly.type
_entity_poly.pdbx_seq_one_letter_code
_entity_poly.pdbx_strand_id
1 'polypeptide(L)'
;MIERIEIDKKDYLSQAENYIQQWYDLIQQRKLEEAVALCQAIILPYKEVLNKRNWHAESENDYNNFLVLAIIFKAFEDYSQLGKITLKNKWDQDNLNLENVWLKLWDSKDRLDSVRGRIQSKIVELIYSNLEDLLDQYRQNFGNGLYASPEILIKKELCSICNKDIRACSHIKGRWYNGIICRGIAEDIEMKTISLVTVPRDPRCRVWPWREKEDRVFEMPVLTLFQVDDFLNDY
;
A
#
# COMPACT_ATOMS: atom_id res chain seq x y z
N MET A 1 10.63 18.86 14.20
CA MET A 1 9.16 18.97 14.34
C MET A 1 8.69 19.52 13.01
N ILE A 2 8.04 18.72 12.17
CA ILE A 2 7.50 19.23 10.89
C ILE A 2 6.25 20.02 11.24
N GLU A 3 6.16 21.28 10.80
CA GLU A 3 4.97 22.10 10.99
C GLU A 3 3.76 21.43 10.34
N ARG A 4 2.56 21.65 10.88
CA ARG A 4 1.33 21.09 10.31
C ARG A 4 1.18 21.59 8.88
N ILE A 5 1.15 20.66 7.92
CA ILE A 5 0.93 20.98 6.52
C ILE A 5 -0.52 21.40 6.33
N GLU A 6 -0.73 22.60 5.77
CA GLU A 6 -2.03 23.09 5.34
C GLU A 6 -2.22 22.84 3.86
N ILE A 7 -3.39 22.35 3.47
CA ILE A 7 -3.74 22.08 2.06
C ILE A 7 -4.38 23.34 1.48
N ASP A 8 -3.75 23.93 0.46
CA ASP A 8 -4.39 25.04 -0.29
C ASP A 8 -5.46 24.50 -1.23
N LYS A 9 -6.69 25.00 -1.06
CA LYS A 9 -7.85 24.61 -1.85
C LYS A 9 -7.68 24.80 -3.35
N LYS A 10 -6.94 25.82 -3.76
CA LYS A 10 -6.79 26.17 -5.18
C LYS A 10 -5.60 25.51 -5.85
N ASP A 11 -4.66 24.98 -5.07
CA ASP A 11 -3.36 24.57 -5.59
C ASP A 11 -2.83 23.24 -5.00
N TYR A 12 -3.70 22.45 -4.36
CA TYR A 12 -3.28 21.21 -3.68
C TYR A 12 -2.53 20.22 -4.60
N LEU A 13 -2.82 20.21 -5.90
CA LEU A 13 -2.12 19.38 -6.88
C LEU A 13 -0.66 19.84 -7.07
N SER A 14 -0.43 21.13 -7.32
CA SER A 14 0.93 21.67 -7.45
C SER A 14 1.70 21.60 -6.13
N GLN A 15 1.01 21.77 -4.99
CA GLN A 15 1.60 21.52 -3.68
C GLN A 15 2.05 20.07 -3.52
N ALA A 16 1.22 19.12 -3.94
CA ALA A 16 1.58 17.71 -3.90
C ALA A 16 2.79 17.40 -4.80
N GLU A 17 2.89 18.00 -5.99
CA GLU A 17 4.08 17.88 -6.85
C GLU A 17 5.35 18.40 -6.16
N ASN A 18 5.26 19.56 -5.49
CA ASN A 18 6.37 20.09 -4.69
C ASN A 18 6.77 19.14 -3.55
N TYR A 19 5.80 18.54 -2.86
CA TYR A 19 6.09 17.57 -1.80
C TYR A 19 6.66 16.26 -2.33
N ILE A 20 6.24 15.79 -3.51
CA ILE A 20 6.83 14.64 -4.20
C ILE A 20 8.32 14.92 -4.49
N GLN A 21 8.64 16.12 -4.99
CA GLN A 21 10.03 16.52 -5.23
C GLN A 21 10.83 16.61 -3.93
N GLN A 22 10.30 17.25 -2.89
CA GLN A 22 10.96 17.35 -1.58
C GLN A 22 11.23 15.96 -0.97
N TRP A 23 10.26 15.05 -1.04
CA TRP A 23 10.46 13.67 -0.60
C TRP A 23 11.59 12.99 -1.40
N TYR A 24 11.59 13.15 -2.72
CA TYR A 24 12.61 12.56 -3.57
C TYR A 24 14.01 13.11 -3.25
N ASP A 25 14.14 14.40 -2.98
CA ASP A 25 15.41 15.01 -2.58
C ASP A 25 15.92 14.44 -1.25
N LEU A 26 15.03 14.15 -0.30
CA LEU A 26 15.37 13.47 0.96
C LEU A 26 15.84 12.03 0.72
N ILE A 27 15.19 11.29 -0.19
CA ILE A 27 15.64 9.95 -0.60
C ILE A 27 17.05 10.00 -1.20
N GLN A 28 17.33 10.94 -2.11
CA GLN A 28 18.66 11.10 -2.71
C GLN A 28 19.74 11.43 -1.68
N GLN A 29 19.38 12.21 -0.66
CA GLN A 29 20.27 12.57 0.46
C GLN A 29 20.36 11.47 1.54
N ARG A 30 19.66 10.33 1.36
CA ARG A 30 19.55 9.24 2.35
C ARG A 30 19.00 9.67 3.72
N LYS A 31 18.18 10.72 3.75
CA LYS A 31 17.53 11.26 4.94
C LYS A 31 16.18 10.58 5.17
N LEU A 32 16.22 9.28 5.47
CA LEU A 32 15.03 8.43 5.45
C LEU A 32 14.05 8.71 6.58
N GLU A 33 14.54 9.06 7.78
CA GLU A 33 13.69 9.47 8.90
C GLU A 33 12.88 10.71 8.56
N GLU A 34 13.51 11.69 7.92
CA GLU A 34 12.88 12.94 7.48
C GLU A 34 11.89 12.68 6.34
N ALA A 35 12.22 11.78 5.41
CA ALA A 35 11.32 11.36 4.33
C ALA A 35 10.05 10.68 4.88
N VAL A 36 10.19 9.77 5.86
CA VAL A 36 9.04 9.16 6.55
C VAL A 36 8.20 10.23 7.24
N ALA A 37 8.83 11.12 8.00
CA ALA A 37 8.12 12.16 8.74
C ALA A 37 7.37 13.12 7.80
N LEU A 38 7.95 13.47 6.65
CA LEU A 38 7.30 14.28 5.62
C LEU A 38 6.04 13.60 5.09
N CYS A 39 6.13 12.32 4.68
CA CYS A 39 4.97 11.57 4.21
C CYS A 39 3.85 11.53 5.26
N GLN A 40 4.19 11.23 6.52
CA GLN A 40 3.21 11.19 7.62
C GLN A 40 2.55 12.56 7.87
N ALA A 41 3.34 13.64 7.82
CA ALA A 41 2.83 15.00 7.98
C ALA A 41 1.87 15.40 6.83
N ILE A 42 2.06 14.87 5.62
CA ILE A 42 1.17 15.10 4.46
C ILE A 42 -0.08 14.22 4.53
N ILE A 43 0.08 12.93 4.87
CA ILE A 43 -1.05 11.98 4.92
C ILE A 43 -2.10 12.44 5.94
N LEU A 44 -1.68 13.00 7.07
CA LEU A 44 -2.59 13.41 8.13
C LEU A 44 -3.71 14.38 7.67
N PRO A 45 -3.41 15.56 7.10
CA PRO A 45 -4.46 16.47 6.64
C PRO A 45 -5.28 15.89 5.47
N TYR A 46 -4.71 15.03 4.63
CA TYR A 46 -5.46 14.34 3.56
C TYR A 46 -6.47 13.35 4.14
N LYS A 47 -6.06 12.58 5.15
CA LYS A 47 -6.95 11.70 5.93
C LYS A 47 -8.05 12.49 6.61
N GLU A 48 -7.76 13.67 7.19
CA GLU A 48 -8.78 14.52 7.77
C GLU A 48 -9.83 14.97 6.76
N VAL A 49 -9.41 15.39 5.56
CA VAL A 49 -10.31 15.77 4.46
C VAL A 49 -11.20 14.61 4.03
N LEU A 50 -10.61 13.44 3.80
CA LEU A 50 -11.32 12.24 3.35
C LEU A 50 -12.34 11.74 4.40
N ASN A 51 -11.96 11.74 5.68
CA ASN A 51 -12.82 11.24 6.77
C ASN A 51 -13.92 12.24 7.15
N LYS A 52 -13.58 13.54 7.29
CA LYS A 52 -14.54 14.55 7.74
C LYS A 52 -15.48 15.03 6.65
N ARG A 53 -15.17 14.75 5.38
CA ARG A 53 -15.96 15.22 4.22
C ARG A 53 -16.18 16.74 4.24
N ASN A 54 -15.25 17.47 4.86
CA ASN A 54 -15.35 18.90 5.12
C ASN A 54 -14.72 19.74 3.99
N TRP A 55 -14.34 19.09 2.90
CA TRP A 55 -13.97 19.77 1.67
C TRP A 55 -15.23 20.08 0.89
N HIS A 56 -15.50 21.37 0.69
CA HIS A 56 -16.48 21.84 -0.28
C HIS A 56 -15.91 21.59 -1.68
N ALA A 57 -15.82 20.32 -2.06
CA ALA A 57 -15.36 19.90 -3.37
C ALA A 57 -16.24 20.53 -4.43
N GLU A 58 -15.62 21.11 -5.45
CA GLU A 58 -16.36 21.62 -6.60
C GLU A 58 -16.80 20.44 -7.50
N SER A 59 -16.19 19.25 -7.34
CA SER A 59 -16.57 18.02 -8.04
C SER A 59 -16.17 16.72 -7.31
N GLU A 60 -16.81 15.59 -7.66
CA GLU A 60 -16.41 14.23 -7.23
C GLU A 60 -14.93 13.92 -7.50
N ASN A 61 -14.32 14.60 -8.48
CA ASN A 61 -12.94 14.40 -8.88
C ASN A 61 -11.94 14.79 -7.77
N ASP A 62 -12.26 15.79 -6.94
CA ASP A 62 -11.31 16.28 -5.91
C ASP A 62 -11.08 15.24 -4.82
N TYR A 63 -12.14 14.61 -4.31
CA TYR A 63 -12.00 13.55 -3.31
C TYR A 63 -11.24 12.34 -3.85
N ASN A 64 -11.44 12.00 -5.12
CA ASN A 64 -10.67 10.94 -5.76
C ASN A 64 -9.18 11.34 -5.87
N ASN A 65 -8.87 12.59 -6.21
CA ASN A 65 -7.49 13.09 -6.25
C ASN A 65 -6.84 13.08 -4.85
N PHE A 66 -7.57 13.50 -3.81
CA PHE A 66 -7.07 13.39 -2.43
C PHE A 66 -6.71 11.95 -2.06
N LEU A 67 -7.58 11.00 -2.40
CA LEU A 67 -7.29 9.59 -2.16
C LEU A 67 -6.07 9.11 -2.95
N VAL A 68 -5.93 9.52 -4.23
CA VAL A 68 -4.76 9.16 -5.07
C VAL A 68 -3.47 9.65 -4.41
N LEU A 69 -3.43 10.93 -4.05
CA LEU A 69 -2.27 11.55 -3.45
C LEU A 69 -1.94 10.94 -2.10
N ALA A 70 -2.94 10.69 -1.25
CA ALA A 70 -2.74 10.03 0.03
C ALA A 70 -2.13 8.63 -0.13
N ILE A 71 -2.60 7.84 -1.10
CA ILE A 71 -2.04 6.51 -1.41
C ILE A 71 -0.60 6.62 -1.92
N ILE A 72 -0.27 7.63 -2.75
CA ILE A 72 1.11 7.87 -3.22
C ILE A 72 2.03 8.19 -2.03
N PHE A 73 1.64 9.13 -1.17
CA PHE A 73 2.47 9.48 -0.01
C PHE A 73 2.59 8.32 0.97
N LYS A 74 1.58 7.46 1.09
CA LYS A 74 1.70 6.23 1.87
C LYS A 74 2.68 5.24 1.22
N ALA A 75 2.63 5.07 -0.10
CA ALA A 75 3.59 4.24 -0.81
C ALA A 75 5.04 4.74 -0.65
N PHE A 76 5.22 6.06 -0.67
CA PHE A 76 6.50 6.74 -0.41
C PHE A 76 6.97 6.57 1.04
N GLU A 77 6.06 6.60 2.01
CA GLU A 77 6.38 6.26 3.40
C GLU A 77 6.89 4.82 3.50
N ASP A 78 6.19 3.86 2.90
CA ASP A 78 6.59 2.45 2.89
C ASP A 78 7.94 2.25 2.17
N TYR A 79 8.19 2.96 1.07
CA TYR A 79 9.47 2.97 0.36
C TYR A 79 10.61 3.55 1.24
N SER A 80 10.36 4.64 1.96
CA SER A 80 11.34 5.19 2.91
C SER A 80 11.63 4.21 4.04
N GLN A 81 10.60 3.54 4.58
CA GLN A 81 10.74 2.52 5.63
C GLN A 81 11.53 1.30 5.14
N LEU A 82 11.28 0.86 3.91
CA LEU A 82 12.07 -0.15 3.22
C LEU A 82 13.55 0.23 3.19
N GLY A 83 13.88 1.46 2.78
CA GLY A 83 15.25 1.98 2.83
C GLY A 83 15.87 1.95 4.23
N LYS A 84 15.10 2.24 5.28
CA LYS A 84 15.60 2.23 6.67
C LYS A 84 16.01 0.84 7.14
N ILE A 85 15.37 -0.20 6.61
CA ILE A 85 15.73 -1.58 6.90
C ILE A 85 16.96 -1.97 6.09
N THR A 86 16.95 -1.71 4.78
CA THR A 86 18.00 -2.17 3.86
C THR A 86 19.32 -1.41 3.96
N LEU A 87 19.35 -0.22 4.56
CA LEU A 87 20.60 0.49 4.88
C LEU A 87 21.30 0.00 6.16
N LYS A 88 20.64 -0.84 6.98
CA LYS A 88 21.31 -1.43 8.15
C LYS A 88 22.31 -2.49 7.69
N ASN A 89 23.49 -2.51 8.30
CA ASN A 89 24.45 -3.58 8.04
C ASN A 89 23.83 -4.95 8.31
N LYS A 90 24.01 -5.89 7.37
CA LYS A 90 23.56 -7.29 7.50
C LYS A 90 22.05 -7.45 7.69
N TRP A 91 21.24 -6.51 7.17
CA TRP A 91 19.77 -6.62 7.23
C TRP A 91 19.26 -7.93 6.63
N ASP A 92 19.96 -8.45 5.62
CA ASP A 92 19.65 -9.68 4.90
C ASP A 92 20.03 -10.95 5.68
N GLN A 93 20.68 -10.83 6.84
CA GLN A 93 21.07 -11.97 7.68
C GLN A 93 20.00 -12.29 8.75
N ASP A 94 19.02 -11.42 8.93
CA ASP A 94 17.93 -11.57 9.88
C ASP A 94 16.63 -11.84 9.12
N ASN A 95 16.02 -13.01 9.38
CA ASN A 95 14.77 -13.44 8.76
C ASN A 95 13.63 -12.45 8.97
N LEU A 96 13.56 -11.80 10.13
CA LEU A 96 12.52 -10.81 10.43
C LEU A 96 12.70 -9.55 9.57
N ASN A 97 13.94 -9.11 9.37
CA ASN A 97 14.23 -7.97 8.48
C ASN A 97 13.95 -8.33 7.02
N LEU A 98 14.30 -9.55 6.58
CA LEU A 98 13.95 -10.03 5.24
C LEU A 98 12.43 -9.98 5.05
N GLU A 99 11.66 -10.54 5.97
CA GLU A 99 10.19 -10.54 5.87
C GLU A 99 9.62 -9.11 5.88
N ASN A 100 10.09 -8.24 6.77
CA ASN A 100 9.66 -6.84 6.79
C ASN A 100 9.99 -6.10 5.49
N VAL A 101 11.14 -6.39 4.87
CA VAL A 101 11.51 -5.86 3.55
C VAL A 101 10.54 -6.33 2.48
N TRP A 102 10.22 -7.63 2.47
CA TRP A 102 9.27 -8.21 1.52
C TRP A 102 7.88 -7.59 1.64
N LEU A 103 7.35 -7.49 2.86
CA LEU A 103 6.06 -6.87 3.14
C LEU A 103 6.06 -5.41 2.68
N LYS A 104 7.07 -4.61 3.06
CA LYS A 104 7.13 -3.19 2.70
C LYS A 104 7.28 -2.94 1.21
N LEU A 105 8.02 -3.81 0.53
CA LEU A 105 8.16 -3.74 -0.90
C LEU A 105 6.83 -4.00 -1.62
N TRP A 106 6.05 -5.01 -1.21
CA TRP A 106 4.72 -5.25 -1.79
C TRP A 106 3.70 -4.19 -1.42
N ASP A 107 3.73 -3.72 -0.17
CA ASP A 107 2.90 -2.63 0.33
C ASP A 107 3.08 -1.34 -0.48
N SER A 108 4.33 -0.96 -0.73
CA SER A 108 4.64 0.21 -1.54
C SER A 108 4.21 0.01 -2.99
N LYS A 109 4.53 -1.15 -3.57
CA LYS A 109 4.21 -1.49 -4.96
C LYS A 109 2.72 -1.51 -5.24
N ASP A 110 1.93 -2.26 -4.46
CA ASP A 110 0.49 -2.40 -4.68
C ASP A 110 -0.23 -1.05 -4.53
N ARG A 111 0.26 -0.18 -3.65
CA ARG A 111 -0.24 1.19 -3.54
C ARG A 111 0.03 1.98 -4.81
N LEU A 112 1.26 1.98 -5.32
CA LEU A 112 1.58 2.66 -6.59
C LEU A 112 0.82 2.07 -7.79
N ASP A 113 0.69 0.75 -7.88
CA ASP A 113 -0.09 0.09 -8.92
C ASP A 113 -1.56 0.51 -8.89
N SER A 114 -2.15 0.65 -7.70
CA SER A 114 -3.55 1.02 -7.55
C SER A 114 -3.88 2.43 -8.07
N VAL A 115 -2.88 3.32 -8.09
CA VAL A 115 -2.99 4.71 -8.54
C VAL A 115 -2.32 4.98 -9.88
N ARG A 116 -1.71 3.96 -10.48
CA ARG A 116 -1.00 4.07 -11.75
C ARG A 116 -1.93 4.61 -12.85
N GLY A 117 -1.40 5.51 -13.66
CA GLY A 117 -2.15 6.19 -14.72
C GLY A 117 -3.15 7.26 -14.25
N ARG A 118 -3.32 7.48 -12.94
CA ARG A 118 -4.15 8.58 -12.40
C ARG A 118 -3.36 9.85 -12.13
N ILE A 119 -2.04 9.76 -12.04
CA ILE A 119 -1.12 10.90 -11.93
C ILE A 119 -0.02 10.76 -12.99
N GLN A 120 0.42 11.89 -13.53
CA GLN A 120 1.58 11.94 -14.43
C GLN A 120 2.77 12.50 -13.65
N SER A 121 3.52 11.63 -12.97
CA SER A 121 4.72 12.02 -12.23
C SER A 121 5.89 11.11 -12.59
N LYS A 122 6.98 11.71 -13.10
CA LYS A 122 8.22 10.99 -13.43
C LYS A 122 8.85 10.35 -12.20
N ILE A 123 8.75 11.00 -11.03
CA ILE A 123 9.25 10.45 -9.77
C ILE A 123 8.45 9.22 -9.40
N VAL A 124 7.12 9.25 -9.50
CA VAL A 124 6.28 8.08 -9.19
C VAL A 124 6.64 6.88 -10.09
N GLU A 125 6.79 7.10 -11.40
CA GLU A 125 7.19 6.02 -12.32
C GLU A 125 8.62 5.52 -12.06
N LEU A 126 9.55 6.40 -11.68
CA LEU A 126 10.90 6.01 -11.29
C LEU A 126 10.89 5.12 -10.04
N ILE A 127 10.13 5.49 -9.01
CA ILE A 127 10.02 4.69 -7.78
C ILE A 127 9.36 3.35 -8.06
N TYR A 128 8.34 3.33 -8.91
CA TYR A 128 7.73 2.09 -9.36
C TYR A 128 8.74 1.17 -10.04
N SER A 129 9.55 1.71 -10.96
CA SER A 129 10.63 0.95 -11.63
C SER A 129 11.64 0.39 -10.62
N ASN A 130 12.08 1.21 -9.66
CA ASN A 130 13.02 0.77 -8.62
C ASN A 130 12.45 -0.38 -7.77
N LEU A 131 11.15 -0.38 -7.50
CA LEU A 131 10.47 -1.46 -6.76
C LEU A 131 10.42 -2.76 -7.57
N GLU A 132 10.18 -2.70 -8.89
CA GLU A 132 10.24 -3.87 -9.79
C GLU A 132 11.67 -4.43 -9.86
N ASP A 133 12.67 -3.57 -10.01
CA ASP A 133 14.08 -4.01 -10.03
C ASP A 133 14.47 -4.67 -8.69
N LEU A 134 14.03 -4.10 -7.56
CA LEU A 134 14.29 -4.67 -6.25
C LEU A 134 13.54 -5.99 -6.05
N LEU A 135 12.32 -6.13 -6.56
CA LEU A 135 11.56 -7.38 -6.56
C LEU A 135 12.31 -8.50 -7.28
N ASP A 136 12.83 -8.19 -8.46
CA ASP A 136 13.57 -9.15 -9.27
C ASP A 136 14.89 -9.54 -8.59
N GLN A 137 15.62 -8.59 -8.02
CA GLN A 137 16.80 -8.88 -7.20
C GLN A 137 16.44 -9.76 -5.99
N TYR A 138 15.33 -9.49 -5.33
CA TYR A 138 14.89 -10.25 -4.18
C TYR A 138 14.56 -11.70 -4.56
N ARG A 139 13.84 -11.90 -5.67
CA ARG A 139 13.57 -13.24 -6.23
C ARG A 139 14.84 -13.96 -6.68
N GLN A 140 15.81 -13.26 -7.26
CA GLN A 140 17.08 -13.86 -7.68
C GLN A 140 17.91 -14.33 -6.49
N ASN A 141 17.99 -13.52 -5.43
CA ASN A 141 18.85 -13.80 -4.27
C ASN A 141 18.24 -14.84 -3.32
N PHE A 142 16.91 -14.90 -3.26
CA PHE A 142 16.24 -15.68 -2.22
C PHE A 142 15.14 -16.64 -2.76
N GLY A 143 14.91 -16.66 -4.07
CA GLY A 143 14.03 -17.60 -4.76
C GLY A 143 12.54 -17.22 -4.80
N ASN A 144 11.81 -17.78 -5.75
CA ASN A 144 10.40 -17.43 -5.97
C ASN A 144 9.47 -17.74 -4.78
N GLY A 145 9.84 -18.71 -3.93
CA GLY A 145 9.08 -19.11 -2.73
C GLY A 145 7.84 -19.95 -2.99
N LEU A 146 7.25 -20.45 -1.90
CA LEU A 146 5.88 -20.96 -1.86
C LEU A 146 5.03 -20.03 -1.00
N TYR A 147 3.74 -20.00 -1.31
CA TYR A 147 2.77 -19.11 -0.69
C TYR A 147 1.51 -19.87 -0.32
N ALA A 148 0.85 -19.43 0.75
CA ALA A 148 -0.47 -19.89 1.12
C ALA A 148 -1.52 -19.17 0.28
N SER A 149 -2.41 -19.94 -0.34
CA SER A 149 -3.56 -19.43 -1.07
C SER A 149 -4.83 -20.00 -0.46
N PRO A 150 -5.58 -19.21 0.32
CA PRO A 150 -6.81 -19.67 0.95
C PRO A 150 -7.96 -19.72 -0.06
N GLU A 151 -8.77 -20.77 0.03
CA GLU A 151 -10.07 -20.85 -0.61
C GLU A 151 -11.14 -20.50 0.43
N ILE A 152 -11.82 -19.37 0.22
CA ILE A 152 -12.84 -18.84 1.13
C ILE A 152 -14.16 -18.77 0.39
N LEU A 153 -15.16 -19.51 0.86
CA LEU A 153 -16.54 -19.39 0.40
C LEU A 153 -17.16 -18.16 1.06
N ILE A 154 -17.56 -17.17 0.27
CA ILE A 154 -18.25 -15.96 0.72
C ILE A 154 -19.74 -16.14 0.39
N LYS A 155 -20.60 -16.33 1.40
CA LYS A 155 -22.04 -16.52 1.15
C LYS A 155 -22.78 -15.19 0.99
N LYS A 156 -22.26 -14.10 1.57
CA LYS A 156 -22.82 -12.76 1.46
C LYS A 156 -21.71 -11.72 1.31
N GLU A 157 -21.88 -10.77 0.40
CA GLU A 157 -20.89 -9.71 0.16
C GLU A 157 -21.62 -8.36 0.02
N LEU A 158 -21.27 -7.41 0.88
CA LEU A 158 -21.87 -6.08 0.91
C LEU A 158 -20.97 -5.03 0.26
N CYS A 159 -21.54 -4.08 -0.46
CA CYS A 159 -20.81 -2.94 -1.01
C CYS A 159 -20.36 -2.00 0.12
N SER A 160 -19.06 -1.66 0.17
CA SER A 160 -18.48 -0.76 1.18
C SER A 160 -19.01 0.68 1.15
N ILE A 161 -19.70 1.09 0.07
CA ILE A 161 -20.23 2.46 -0.09
C ILE A 161 -21.69 2.55 0.36
N CYS A 162 -22.51 1.55 0.06
CA CYS A 162 -23.96 1.61 0.26
C CYS A 162 -24.54 0.49 1.12
N ASN A 163 -23.71 -0.45 1.57
CA ASN A 163 -24.05 -1.61 2.39
C ASN A 163 -25.14 -2.53 1.81
N LYS A 164 -25.47 -2.39 0.52
CA LYS A 164 -26.35 -3.32 -0.21
C LYS A 164 -25.55 -4.52 -0.70
N ASP A 165 -26.23 -5.62 -1.03
CA ASP A 165 -25.61 -6.75 -1.74
C ASP A 165 -24.88 -6.24 -2.99
N ILE A 166 -23.61 -6.61 -3.13
CA ILE A 166 -22.75 -6.09 -4.19
C ILE A 166 -23.29 -6.43 -5.60
N ARG A 167 -24.05 -7.52 -5.72
CA ARG A 167 -24.70 -7.96 -6.97
C ARG A 167 -25.94 -7.12 -7.33
N ALA A 168 -26.48 -6.40 -6.35
CA ALA A 168 -27.70 -5.59 -6.48
C ALA A 168 -27.44 -4.08 -6.44
N CYS A 169 -26.19 -3.64 -6.28
CA CYS A 169 -25.83 -2.23 -6.26
C CYS A 169 -25.21 -1.77 -7.59
N SER A 170 -25.23 -0.46 -7.86
CA SER A 170 -24.64 0.13 -9.07
C SER A 170 -23.14 0.43 -8.95
N HIS A 171 -22.54 0.21 -7.77
CA HIS A 171 -21.12 0.46 -7.55
C HIS A 171 -20.28 -0.72 -8.06
N ILE A 172 -19.22 -0.41 -8.79
CA ILE A 172 -18.35 -1.41 -9.41
C ILE A 172 -17.15 -1.62 -8.48
N LYS A 173 -16.93 -2.87 -8.05
CA LYS A 173 -15.79 -3.26 -7.21
C LYS A 173 -14.47 -2.79 -7.83
N GLY A 174 -13.62 -2.14 -7.03
CA GLY A 174 -12.35 -1.56 -7.45
C GLY A 174 -12.43 -0.15 -8.05
N ARG A 175 -13.64 0.36 -8.36
CA ARG A 175 -13.80 1.77 -8.77
C ARG A 175 -13.84 2.71 -7.58
N TRP A 176 -13.49 3.97 -7.87
CA TRP A 176 -13.34 5.03 -6.90
C TRP A 176 -14.57 5.94 -6.99
N TYR A 177 -15.14 6.26 -5.84
CA TYR A 177 -16.36 7.03 -5.71
C TYR A 177 -16.17 8.04 -4.59
N ASN A 178 -16.05 9.32 -4.95
CA ASN A 178 -15.83 10.40 -3.99
C ASN A 178 -14.77 10.04 -2.93
N GLY A 179 -13.57 9.61 -3.32
CA GLY A 179 -12.48 9.29 -2.39
C GLY A 179 -12.68 8.02 -1.56
N ILE A 180 -13.57 7.11 -1.98
CA ILE A 180 -13.68 5.74 -1.45
C ILE A 180 -13.49 4.74 -2.58
N ILE A 181 -12.71 3.68 -2.33
CA ILE A 181 -12.64 2.53 -3.23
C ILE A 181 -13.80 1.57 -2.91
N CYS A 182 -14.66 1.29 -3.90
CA CYS A 182 -15.73 0.31 -3.74
C CYS A 182 -15.13 -1.09 -3.53
N ARG A 183 -15.42 -1.69 -2.38
CA ARG A 183 -15.02 -3.04 -2.01
C ARG A 183 -16.25 -3.88 -1.67
N GLY A 184 -16.05 -5.19 -1.70
CA GLY A 184 -16.97 -6.11 -1.07
C GLY A 184 -16.52 -6.41 0.35
N ILE A 185 -17.42 -6.21 1.30
CA ILE A 185 -17.28 -6.61 2.69
C ILE A 185 -17.89 -8.00 2.78
N ALA A 186 -17.04 -9.00 2.96
CA ALA A 186 -17.48 -10.39 3.06
C ALA A 186 -18.17 -10.64 4.40
N GLU A 187 -19.35 -11.22 4.35
CA GLU A 187 -20.13 -11.70 5.48
C GLU A 187 -20.45 -13.19 5.29
N ASP A 188 -20.63 -13.92 6.40
CA ASP A 188 -20.89 -15.38 6.37
C ASP A 188 -19.86 -16.12 5.50
N ILE A 189 -18.60 -16.03 5.95
CA ILE A 189 -17.45 -16.65 5.29
C ILE A 189 -17.18 -18.04 5.84
N GLU A 190 -16.74 -18.94 4.98
CA GLU A 190 -16.30 -20.28 5.36
C GLU A 190 -14.97 -20.59 4.67
N MET A 191 -13.92 -20.81 5.48
CA MET A 191 -12.62 -21.26 4.97
C MET A 191 -12.72 -22.73 4.57
N LYS A 192 -12.44 -23.05 3.31
CA LYS A 192 -12.54 -24.40 2.75
C LYS A 192 -11.20 -25.12 2.80
N THR A 193 -10.20 -24.52 2.16
CA THR A 193 -8.86 -25.12 2.00
C THR A 193 -7.78 -24.04 2.02
N ILE A 194 -6.54 -24.47 2.23
CA ILE A 194 -5.35 -23.64 2.03
C ILE A 194 -4.44 -24.43 1.10
N SER A 195 -4.15 -23.90 -0.08
CA SER A 195 -3.24 -24.50 -1.04
C SER A 195 -1.86 -23.85 -0.96
N LEU A 196 -0.81 -24.65 -1.17
CA LEU A 196 0.55 -24.12 -1.39
C LEU A 196 0.75 -23.88 -2.89
N VAL A 197 1.10 -22.65 -3.25
CA VAL A 197 1.23 -22.24 -4.65
C VAL A 197 2.55 -21.50 -4.90
N THR A 198 3.03 -21.52 -6.14
CA THR A 198 4.20 -20.75 -6.60
C THR A 198 3.82 -19.38 -7.18
N VAL A 199 2.55 -19.17 -7.53
CA VAL A 199 2.00 -17.92 -8.05
C VAL A 199 0.78 -17.52 -7.21
N PRO A 200 0.96 -16.73 -6.15
CA PRO A 200 -0.13 -16.33 -5.26
C PRO A 200 -0.92 -15.13 -5.80
N ARG A 201 -2.14 -14.95 -5.28
CA ARG A 201 -2.85 -13.67 -5.38
C ARG A 201 -2.21 -12.60 -4.50
N ASP A 202 -1.81 -12.95 -3.28
CA ASP A 202 -1.14 -12.06 -2.35
C ASP A 202 0.25 -12.61 -2.00
N PRO A 203 1.32 -12.03 -2.56
CA PRO A 203 2.69 -12.47 -2.28
C PRO A 203 3.12 -12.28 -0.83
N ARG A 204 2.39 -11.53 0.00
CA ARG A 204 2.67 -11.40 1.44
C ARG A 204 2.40 -12.69 2.21
N CYS A 205 1.58 -13.60 1.67
CA CYS A 205 1.27 -14.89 2.28
C CYS A 205 2.37 -15.95 2.05
N ARG A 206 3.64 -15.60 2.24
CA ARG A 206 4.78 -16.49 1.96
C ARG A 206 4.93 -17.54 3.07
N VAL A 207 5.30 -18.77 2.69
CA VAL A 207 5.33 -19.95 3.59
C VAL A 207 6.68 -20.11 4.29
N TRP A 208 7.77 -19.56 3.74
CA TRP A 208 9.12 -19.77 4.28
C TRP A 208 9.87 -18.47 4.57
N PRO A 209 10.56 -18.40 5.72
CA PRO A 209 11.64 -17.45 5.91
C PRO A 209 12.76 -17.76 4.90
N TRP A 210 13.27 -16.70 4.28
CA TRP A 210 14.18 -16.71 3.14
C TRP A 210 15.55 -17.42 3.35
N ARG A 211 15.80 -18.10 4.49
CA ARG A 211 17.08 -18.76 4.83
C ARG A 211 17.01 -20.02 5.71
N GLU A 212 15.86 -20.64 5.90
CA GLU A 212 15.81 -21.86 6.74
C GLU A 212 16.21 -23.13 5.98
N LYS A 213 16.94 -24.02 6.67
CA LYS A 213 17.17 -25.40 6.21
C LYS A 213 15.82 -26.09 6.09
N GLU A 214 15.65 -26.89 5.04
CA GLU A 214 14.41 -27.42 4.44
C GLU A 214 13.36 -28.07 5.38
N ASP A 215 13.63 -28.21 6.67
CA ASP A 215 12.90 -29.13 7.56
C ASP A 215 11.99 -28.43 8.60
N ARG A 216 11.87 -27.09 8.61
CA ARG A 216 11.01 -26.38 9.58
C ARG A 216 10.25 -25.20 8.96
N VAL A 217 8.94 -25.20 9.17
CA VAL A 217 8.04 -24.06 8.94
C VAL A 217 7.58 -23.58 10.30
N PHE A 218 7.87 -22.32 10.65
CA PHE A 218 7.52 -21.76 11.96
C PHE A 218 6.19 -21.00 11.94
N GLU A 219 5.95 -20.19 10.90
CA GLU A 219 4.74 -19.40 10.73
C GLU A 219 4.41 -19.27 9.24
N MET A 220 3.12 -19.35 8.89
CA MET A 220 2.64 -19.24 7.51
C MET A 220 1.45 -18.25 7.48
N PRO A 221 1.65 -16.99 7.06
CA PRO A 221 0.54 -16.09 6.80
C PRO A 221 -0.38 -16.68 5.73
N VAL A 222 -1.64 -16.91 6.09
CA VAL A 222 -2.67 -17.45 5.19
C VAL A 222 -3.48 -16.33 4.54
N LEU A 223 -3.66 -15.22 5.24
CA LEU A 223 -4.43 -14.07 4.81
C LEU A 223 -3.80 -12.80 5.37
N THR A 224 -3.73 -11.75 4.56
CA THR A 224 -3.43 -10.40 5.05
C THR A 224 -4.68 -9.53 5.00
N LEU A 225 -4.76 -8.55 5.90
CA LEU A 225 -5.80 -7.52 5.88
C LEU A 225 -5.34 -6.25 5.16
N PHE A 226 -4.30 -6.37 4.32
CA PHE A 226 -3.74 -5.25 3.57
C PHE A 226 -4.81 -4.60 2.70
N GLN A 227 -4.89 -3.27 2.77
CA GLN A 227 -5.67 -2.46 1.85
C GLN A 227 -4.82 -1.26 1.45
N VAL A 228 -4.90 -0.85 0.18
CA VAL A 228 -4.09 0.26 -0.33
C VAL A 228 -4.33 1.58 0.41
N ASP A 229 -5.48 1.73 1.07
CA ASP A 229 -5.92 2.86 1.88
C ASP A 229 -6.15 2.52 3.37
N ASP A 230 -5.60 1.41 3.86
CA ASP A 230 -5.72 0.96 5.26
C ASP A 230 -5.30 2.01 6.30
N PHE A 231 -4.38 2.91 5.93
CA PHE A 231 -3.92 4.04 6.72
C PHE A 231 -5.00 5.09 7.01
N LEU A 232 -6.13 5.06 6.29
CA LEU A 232 -7.28 5.93 6.56
C LEU A 232 -8.16 5.43 7.71
N ASN A 233 -8.00 4.17 8.12
CA ASN A 233 -8.75 3.60 9.24
C ASN A 233 -8.25 4.17 10.57
N ASP A 234 -9.17 4.39 11.51
CA ASP A 234 -8.88 4.77 12.89
C ASP A 234 -8.93 3.49 13.74
N TYR A 235 -7.80 2.77 13.81
CA TYR A 235 -7.67 1.60 14.70
C TYR A 235 -7.27 2.03 16.11
#